data_AF-A0A662MF30-F1
#
_entry.id   AF-A0A662MF30-F1
#
_cell.length_a   1.000
_cell.length_b   1.000
_cell.length_c   1.000
_cell.angle_alpha   90.00
_cell.angle_beta   90.00
_cell.angle_gamma   90.00
#
_symmetry.space_group_name_H-M   'P 1'
#
loop_
_entity.id
_entity.type
_entity.pdbx_description
1 polymer ?
#
loop_
_entity_poly.entity_id
_entity_poly.type
_entity_poly.pdbx_seq_one_letter_code
_entity_poly.pdbx_strand_id
1 'polypeptide(L)'
;MTMAKTKYLGKRVKDIRKKGLDTLSEYYNIMKAVIKDYRSHRISRNVAKGRLLLLYRLSFKKNNSKIKHLATKSLNALRQKLKKAMSTL
;
A
#
# COMPACT_ATOMS: atom_id res chain seq x y z
N MET A 1 -5.94 0.89 -28.54
CA MET A 1 -5.43 1.49 -27.29
C MET A 1 -5.97 0.70 -26.11
N THR A 2 -5.20 -0.23 -25.55
CA THR A 2 -5.70 -1.12 -24.48
C THR A 2 -5.08 -0.72 -23.14
N MET A 3 -5.96 -0.46 -22.18
CA MET A 3 -5.73 0.33 -20.97
C MET A 3 -4.52 -0.12 -20.14
N ALA A 4 -3.79 0.88 -19.63
CA ALA A 4 -2.62 0.71 -18.78
C ALA A 4 -2.92 -0.20 -17.58
N LYS A 5 -2.35 -1.42 -17.61
CA LYS A 5 -2.15 -2.29 -16.45
C LYS A 5 -1.66 -1.42 -15.30
N THR A 6 -2.43 -1.34 -14.22
CA THR A 6 -2.10 -0.56 -13.03
C THR A 6 -0.70 -0.96 -12.54
N LYS A 7 0.25 -0.09 -12.85
CA LYS A 7 1.70 -0.29 -12.75
C LYS A 7 2.16 -0.07 -11.30
N TYR A 8 1.57 -0.84 -10.40
CA TYR A 8 2.09 -1.20 -9.08
C TYR A 8 1.94 -2.71 -9.01
N LEU A 9 2.76 -3.46 -9.74
CA LEU A 9 3.80 -4.32 -9.18
C LEU A 9 4.96 -4.50 -10.19
N GLY A 10 5.60 -3.40 -10.58
CA GLY A 10 6.87 -3.46 -11.31
C GLY A 10 7.95 -4.12 -10.43
N LYS A 11 8.17 -5.42 -10.64
CA LYS A 11 9.27 -6.28 -10.14
C LYS A 11 9.95 -5.80 -8.82
N ARG A 12 9.40 -6.21 -7.66
CA ARG A 12 10.12 -6.86 -6.52
C ARG A 12 9.22 -7.16 -5.31
N VAL A 13 7.96 -7.53 -5.51
CA VAL A 13 7.14 -8.15 -4.46
C VAL A 13 6.61 -9.45 -5.04
N LYS A 14 7.04 -10.57 -4.48
CA LYS A 14 6.55 -11.91 -4.86
C LYS A 14 5.04 -11.89 -4.64
N ASP A 15 4.26 -12.15 -5.68
CA ASP A 15 2.80 -12.27 -5.61
C ASP A 15 2.44 -13.36 -4.59
N ILE A 16 2.05 -12.95 -3.38
CA ILE A 16 1.54 -13.87 -2.37
C ILE A 16 0.05 -14.07 -2.70
N ARG A 17 -0.29 -15.33 -2.98
CA ARG A 17 -1.57 -15.89 -3.45
C ARG A 17 -2.84 -15.05 -3.11
N LYS A 18 -3.65 -14.82 -4.15
CA LYS A 18 -4.79 -13.90 -4.37
C LYS A 18 -4.40 -12.43 -4.54
N LYS A 19 -4.48 -11.95 -5.79
CA LYS A 19 -4.14 -10.57 -6.19
C LYS A 19 -4.94 -9.53 -5.38
N GLY A 20 -4.27 -8.90 -4.42
CA GLY A 20 -4.46 -7.49 -4.07
C GLY A 20 -5.13 -7.20 -2.75
N LEU A 21 -4.32 -6.73 -1.79
CA LEU A 21 -4.71 -5.90 -0.64
C LEU A 21 -5.95 -6.44 0.11
N ASP A 22 -6.02 -7.75 0.25
CA ASP A 22 -7.12 -8.47 0.91
C ASP A 22 -6.79 -8.66 2.40
N THR A 23 -5.51 -8.74 2.73
CA THR A 23 -5.02 -8.95 4.10
C THR A 23 -4.25 -7.74 4.62
N LEU A 24 -4.24 -7.53 5.94
CA LEU A 24 -3.41 -6.50 6.58
C LEU A 24 -1.92 -6.68 6.29
N SER A 25 -1.47 -7.93 6.17
CA SER A 25 -0.06 -8.26 5.89
C SER A 25 0.39 -7.68 4.55
N GLU A 26 -0.45 -7.78 3.51
CA GLU A 26 -0.15 -7.18 2.20
C GLU A 26 0.05 -5.67 2.28
N TYR A 27 -0.80 -4.95 3.02
CA TYR A 27 -0.61 -3.52 3.24
C TYR A 27 0.73 -3.23 3.92
N TYR A 28 1.06 -3.97 4.99
CA TYR A 28 2.32 -3.77 5.70
C TYR A 28 3.54 -4.08 4.82
N ASN A 29 3.47 -5.12 4.00
CA ASN A 29 4.55 -5.50 3.10
C ASN A 29 4.78 -4.44 2.02
N ILE A 30 3.71 -3.90 1.43
CA ILE A 30 3.81 -2.82 0.45
C ILE A 30 4.32 -1.54 1.11
N MET A 31 3.82 -1.17 2.29
CA MET A 31 4.30 -0.01 3.04
C MET A 31 5.82 -0.11 3.30
N LYS A 32 6.29 -1.27 3.78
CA LYS A 32 7.72 -1.51 4.02
C LYS A 32 8.54 -1.44 2.73
N ALA A 33 8.03 -2.00 1.62
CA ALA A 33 8.69 -1.94 0.32
C ALA A 33 8.84 -0.50 -0.17
N VAL A 34 7.79 0.33 -0.05
CA VAL A 34 7.83 1.74 -0.43
C VAL A 34 8.86 2.52 0.40
N ILE A 35 8.87 2.32 1.72
CA ILE A 35 9.85 2.97 2.61
C ILE A 35 11.27 2.53 2.25
N LYS A 36 11.49 1.23 1.97
CA LYS A 36 12.79 0.69 1.56
C LYS A 36 13.26 1.30 0.25
N ASP A 37 12.39 1.35 -0.76
CA ASP A 37 12.74 1.93 -2.06
C ASP A 37 13.09 3.42 -1.95
N TYR A 38 12.38 4.16 -1.08
CA TYR A 38 12.72 5.56 -0.78
C TYR A 38 14.10 5.67 -0.11
N ARG A 39 14.34 4.91 0.96
CA ARG A 39 15.62 4.92 1.69
C ARG A 39 16.81 4.49 0.83
N SER A 40 16.58 3.62 -0.14
CA SER A 40 17.57 3.21 -1.14
C SER A 40 17.66 4.15 -2.34
N HIS A 41 17.04 5.34 -2.28
CA HIS A 41 17.02 6.36 -3.36
C HIS A 41 16.51 5.85 -4.72
N ARG A 42 15.73 4.75 -4.73
CA ARG A 42 15.15 4.19 -5.96
C ARG A 42 13.91 4.95 -6.42
N ILE A 43 13.24 5.63 -5.49
CA ILE A 43 12.08 6.47 -5.76
C ILE A 43 12.21 7.80 -5.02
N SER A 44 11.71 8.88 -5.61
CA SER A 44 11.69 10.18 -4.94
C SER A 44 10.69 10.20 -3.78
N ARG A 45 10.87 11.16 -2.87
CA ARG A 45 9.96 11.41 -1.74
C ARG A 45 8.50 11.57 -2.20
N ASN A 46 8.27 12.29 -3.29
CA ASN A 46 6.94 12.52 -3.86
C ASN A 46 6.30 11.22 -4.34
N VAL A 47 7.07 10.37 -5.02
CA VAL A 47 6.61 9.05 -5.47
C VAL A 47 6.27 8.16 -4.27
N ALA A 48 7.13 8.15 -3.24
CA ALA A 48 6.89 7.38 -2.02
C ALA A 48 5.61 7.84 -1.28
N LYS A 49 5.43 9.16 -1.09
CA LYS A 49 4.21 9.73 -0.49
C LYS A 49 2.96 9.39 -1.29
N GLY A 50 2.99 9.52 -2.62
CA GLY A 50 1.86 9.16 -3.49
C GLY A 50 1.46 7.68 -3.36
N ARG A 51 2.45 6.78 -3.31
CA ARG A 51 2.22 5.34 -3.10
C ARG A 51 1.59 5.04 -1.74
N LEU A 52 2.11 5.64 -0.67
CA LEU A 52 1.54 5.47 0.67
C LEU A 52 0.13 6.07 0.79
N LEU A 53 -0.15 7.18 0.11
CA LEU A 53 -1.47 7.79 0.08
C LEU A 53 -2.50 6.91 -0.63
N LEU A 54 -2.12 6.29 -1.76
CA LEU A 54 -2.96 5.30 -2.44
C LEU A 54 -3.26 4.12 -1.50
N LEU A 55 -2.24 3.60 -0.83
CA LEU A 55 -2.38 2.50 0.11
C LEU A 55 -3.31 2.88 1.30
N TYR A 56 -3.21 4.11 1.79
CA TYR A 56 -4.12 4.65 2.79
C TYR A 56 -5.56 4.71 2.29
N ARG A 57 -5.80 5.19 1.06
CA ARG A 57 -7.15 5.23 0.46
C ARG A 57 -7.75 3.85 0.30
N LEU A 58 -6.96 2.85 -0.08
CA LEU A 58 -7.41 1.47 -0.26
C LEU A 58 -7.73 0.77 1.07
N SER A 59 -7.19 1.26 2.19
CA SER A 59 -7.52 0.72 3.53
C SER A 59 -8.96 1.00 4.00
N PHE A 60 -9.75 1.77 3.24
CA PHE A 60 -11.16 2.03 3.53
C PHE A 60 -12.05 1.00 2.83
N LYS A 61 -12.96 0.36 3.57
CA LYS A 61 -13.88 -0.66 3.04
C LYS A 61 -14.74 -0.16 1.86
N LYS A 62 -15.04 1.14 1.81
CA LYS A 62 -15.73 1.78 0.69
C LYS A 62 -14.92 1.81 -0.61
N ASN A 63 -13.59 1.81 -0.50
CA ASN A 63 -12.66 1.90 -1.64
C ASN A 63 -12.05 0.54 -2.00
N ASN A 64 -12.23 -0.47 -1.14
CA ASN A 64 -11.75 -1.82 -1.36
C ASN A 64 -12.71 -2.82 -0.69
N SER A 65 -13.52 -3.47 -1.51
CA SER A 65 -14.52 -4.44 -1.05
C SER A 65 -13.90 -5.72 -0.46
N LYS A 66 -12.64 -6.04 -0.80
CA LYS A 66 -11.95 -7.25 -0.35
C LYS A 66 -11.73 -7.25 1.15
N ILE A 67 -11.36 -6.09 1.71
CA ILE A 67 -11.13 -5.91 3.14
C ILE A 67 -12.39 -5.77 4.00
N LYS A 68 -13.59 -6.04 3.46
CA LYS A 68 -14.85 -5.93 4.23
C LYS A 68 -14.85 -6.85 5.46
N HIS A 69 -14.24 -8.02 5.35
CA HIS A 69 -14.10 -9.01 6.42
C HIS A 69 -13.10 -8.59 7.52
N LEU A 70 -12.22 -7.62 7.27
CA LEU A 70 -11.24 -7.18 8.25
C LEU A 70 -11.86 -6.32 9.36
N ALA A 71 -11.38 -6.49 10.58
CA ALA A 71 -11.81 -5.70 11.73
C ALA A 71 -11.46 -4.21 11.56
N THR A 72 -12.42 -3.34 11.89
CA THR A 72 -12.25 -1.88 11.78
C THR A 72 -11.09 -1.37 12.65
N LYS A 73 -10.91 -1.94 13.86
CA LYS A 73 -9.78 -1.62 14.75
C LYS A 73 -8.43 -1.85 14.06
N SER A 74 -8.27 -2.96 13.37
CA SER A 74 -7.04 -3.31 12.66
C SER A 74 -6.78 -2.42 11.46
N LEU A 75 -7.83 -2.06 10.71
CA LEU A 75 -7.72 -1.08 9.61
C LEU A 75 -7.37 0.32 10.14
N ASN A 76 -7.90 0.73 11.29
CA ASN A 76 -7.53 2.00 11.94
C ASN A 76 -6.07 2.01 12.36
N ALA A 77 -5.57 0.93 12.98
CA ALA A 77 -4.15 0.81 13.32
C ALA A 77 -3.25 0.88 12.07
N LEU A 78 -3.64 0.22 10.98
CA LEU A 78 -2.96 0.31 9.69
C LEU A 78 -2.91 1.75 9.15
N ARG A 79 -4.06 2.46 9.17
CA ARG A 79 -4.15 3.86 8.74
C ARG A 79 -3.22 4.79 9.51
N GLN A 80 -3.11 4.60 10.82
CA GLN A 80 -2.18 5.40 11.64
C GLN A 80 -0.72 5.13 11.29
N LYS A 81 -0.36 3.87 11.03
CA LYS A 81 0.99 3.52 10.56
C LYS A 81 1.30 4.14 9.20
N LEU A 82 0.34 4.11 8.26
CA LEU A 82 0.49 4.75 6.95
C LEU A 82 0.64 6.27 7.05
N LYS A 83 -0.17 6.94 7.88
CA LYS A 83 -0.04 8.38 8.16
C LYS A 83 1.33 8.71 8.74
N LYS A 84 1.76 7.99 9.78
CA LYS A 84 3.08 8.16 10.39
C LYS A 84 4.20 7.99 9.36
N ALA A 85 4.13 6.93 8.55
CA ALA A 85 5.10 6.69 7.50
C ALA A 85 5.21 7.88 6.52
N MET A 86 4.08 8.42 6.04
CA MET A 86 4.06 9.59 5.16
C MET A 86 4.68 10.85 5.78
N SER A 87 4.48 11.06 7.08
CA SER A 87 5.09 12.18 7.83
C SER A 87 6.59 12.03 8.02
N THR A 88 7.09 10.79 8.07
CA THR A 88 8.51 10.47 8.34
C THR A 88 9.35 10.23 7.08
N LEU A 89 8.74 10.22 5.89
CA LEU A 89 9.47 10.24 4.60
C LEU A 89 10.10 11.61 4.41
#